data_AF-A0ABC9Y5Y5-F1
#
_entry.id   AF-A0ABC9Y5Y5-F1
#
_cell.length_a   1.000
_cell.length_b   1.000
_cell.length_c   1.000
_cell.angle_alpha   90.00
_cell.angle_beta   90.00
_cell.angle_gamma   90.00
#
_symmetry.space_group_name_H-M   'P 1'
#
loop_
_entity.id
_entity.type
_entity.pdbx_description
1 polymer ?
#
loop_
_entity_poly.entity_id
_entity_poly.type
_entity_poly.pdbx_seq_one_letter_code
_entity_poly.pdbx_strand_id
1 'polypeptide(L)'
;MEDTEKAELLNAFFASVFTTNASSPESQTLEVGERVWRKEDLPLVEKDQVREHLGKLDIHKSIGPDGMHTRVLRELADVVAGLFSVIFERSWKTGEVPEDWRKASVTLVFKKGKKEDPGNYRSVSLTSIPGKVMEQLILGVINKHVEEKKVIGSGQHGFTKGKACLTNLIAFYDGMTGWVDEGRAVDIVYLDFSKPFGSVSHNILTSELRKCGLDEWTVRWVEKWLNGRAQRVVISGAESSWRPVASPGDQYWVWSYSTYSSMTWMRGQSIPTFSKFANDTKLGGVADTPEGCAAIQQDLDRLESWVQRNLMKFHKGKCRVLHLGRNNPKHQYRLGFDLLGSSSAEKDLGVLVDNKLSMSQQCTLTAKKANGILGCIKKSVASRLRRLSSPSTLPW
;
A
#
# COMPACT_ATOMS: atom_id res chain seq x y z
N MET A 1 -4.28 33.42 -6.98
CA MET A 1 -4.80 32.12 -7.45
C MET A 1 -6.03 31.80 -6.66
N GLU A 2 -7.17 31.75 -7.35
CA GLU A 2 -8.45 31.34 -6.78
C GLU A 2 -8.39 29.87 -6.32
N ASP A 3 -9.24 29.47 -5.36
CA ASP A 3 -9.22 28.10 -4.85
C ASP A 3 -9.62 27.06 -5.93
N THR A 4 -10.46 27.45 -6.88
CA THR A 4 -10.81 26.66 -8.09
C THR A 4 -9.58 26.42 -8.97
N GLU A 5 -8.80 27.47 -9.24
CA GLU A 5 -7.57 27.39 -10.06
C GLU A 5 -6.49 26.53 -9.38
N LYS A 6 -6.35 26.65 -8.04
CA LYS A 6 -5.50 25.74 -7.25
C LYS A 6 -5.96 24.29 -7.39
N ALA A 7 -7.25 24.03 -7.27
CA ALA A 7 -7.82 22.69 -7.36
C ALA A 7 -7.56 22.08 -8.74
N GLU A 8 -7.63 22.86 -9.82
CA GLU A 8 -7.31 22.41 -11.17
C GLU A 8 -5.84 22.05 -11.34
N LEU A 9 -4.92 22.93 -10.92
CA LEU A 9 -3.47 22.67 -11.02
C LEU A 9 -3.07 21.43 -10.23
N LEU A 10 -3.62 21.26 -9.03
CA LEU A 10 -3.38 20.09 -8.20
C LEU A 10 -3.97 18.82 -8.84
N ASN A 11 -5.18 18.89 -9.40
CA ASN A 11 -5.78 17.75 -10.08
C ASN A 11 -4.96 17.33 -11.32
N ALA A 12 -4.48 18.31 -12.10
CA ALA A 12 -3.57 18.07 -13.22
C ALA A 12 -2.25 17.41 -12.76
N PHE A 13 -1.66 17.92 -11.68
CA PHE A 13 -0.45 17.32 -11.10
C PHE A 13 -0.67 15.86 -10.67
N PHE A 14 -1.72 15.56 -9.90
CA PHE A 14 -1.96 14.18 -9.46
C PHE A 14 -2.30 13.24 -10.61
N ALA A 15 -3.03 13.73 -11.63
CA ALA A 15 -3.31 12.97 -12.84
C ALA A 15 -2.03 12.66 -13.65
N SER A 16 -1.06 13.58 -13.69
CA SER A 16 0.21 13.39 -14.41
C SER A 16 1.09 12.27 -13.86
N VAL A 17 0.81 11.80 -12.64
CA VAL A 17 1.56 10.72 -11.98
C VAL A 17 1.06 9.34 -12.41
N PHE A 18 -0.13 9.25 -13.01
CA PHE A 18 -0.69 7.99 -13.47
C PHE A 18 0.05 7.48 -14.71
N THR A 19 0.28 6.16 -14.75
CA THR A 19 0.82 5.51 -15.94
C THR A 19 -0.31 5.29 -16.93
N THR A 20 -0.16 5.79 -18.16
CA THR A 20 -1.09 5.51 -19.25
C THR A 20 -0.95 4.06 -19.69
N ASN A 21 -2.07 3.37 -19.88
CA ASN A 21 -2.06 2.01 -20.40
C ASN A 21 -1.42 2.02 -21.80
N ALA A 22 -0.25 1.40 -21.94
CA ALA A 22 0.19 0.93 -23.25
C ALA A 22 -0.75 -0.21 -23.68
N SER A 23 -1.21 -0.19 -24.92
CA SER A 23 -1.85 -1.34 -25.56
C SER A 23 -0.96 -2.57 -25.37
N SER A 24 -1.43 -3.60 -24.67
CA SER A 24 -0.67 -4.85 -24.62
C SER A 24 -0.75 -5.57 -25.96
N PRO A 25 0.22 -6.43 -26.29
CA PRO A 25 0.04 -7.45 -27.32
C PRO A 25 -1.17 -8.32 -26.95
N GLU A 26 -1.84 -8.82 -27.97
CA GLU A 26 -3.05 -9.65 -27.88
C GLU A 26 -2.93 -10.73 -26.80
N SER A 27 -3.97 -10.83 -25.97
CA SER A 27 -4.11 -11.92 -25.00
C SER A 27 -4.22 -13.22 -25.77
N GLN A 28 -3.25 -14.13 -25.61
CA GLN A 28 -3.45 -15.51 -26.03
C GLN A 28 -4.56 -16.10 -25.16
N THR A 29 -5.68 -16.40 -25.81
CA THR A 29 -6.81 -17.13 -25.24
C THR A 29 -6.30 -18.48 -24.74
N LEU A 30 -6.10 -18.62 -23.44
CA LEU A 30 -5.96 -19.94 -22.83
C LEU A 30 -7.34 -20.59 -22.89
N GLU A 31 -7.47 -21.69 -23.63
CA GLU A 31 -8.66 -22.53 -23.63
C GLU A 31 -8.94 -22.99 -22.20
N VAL A 32 -9.94 -22.37 -21.58
CA VAL A 32 -10.48 -22.81 -20.29
C VAL A 32 -11.33 -24.04 -20.60
N GLY A 33 -10.82 -25.22 -20.26
CA GLY A 33 -11.65 -26.43 -20.22
C GLY A 33 -12.89 -26.17 -19.37
N GLU A 34 -14.07 -26.45 -19.91
CA GLU A 34 -15.37 -26.19 -19.27
C GLU A 34 -15.42 -26.81 -17.87
N ARG A 35 -15.23 -25.98 -16.84
CA ARG A 35 -15.61 -26.34 -15.47
C ARG A 35 -17.12 -26.16 -15.37
N VAL A 36 -17.82 -27.26 -15.12
CA VAL A 36 -19.22 -27.24 -14.71
C VAL A 36 -19.28 -26.72 -13.28
N TRP A 37 -19.75 -25.48 -13.10
CA TRP A 37 -19.85 -24.81 -11.80
C TRP A 37 -21.14 -25.21 -11.06
N ARG A 38 -21.05 -25.39 -9.74
CA ARG A 38 -22.21 -25.73 -8.89
C ARG A 38 -22.90 -24.45 -8.40
N LYS A 39 -24.14 -24.58 -7.92
CA LYS A 39 -24.94 -23.47 -7.36
C LYS A 39 -24.27 -22.82 -6.14
N GLU A 40 -23.37 -23.53 -5.45
CA GLU A 40 -22.55 -23.01 -4.35
C GLU A 40 -21.39 -22.10 -4.80
N ASP A 41 -21.09 -22.01 -6.10
CA ASP A 41 -19.99 -21.19 -6.66
C ASP A 41 -20.45 -19.78 -7.11
N LEU A 42 -21.72 -19.43 -6.90
CA LEU A 42 -22.28 -18.14 -7.32
C LEU A 42 -21.94 -17.04 -6.31
N PRO A 43 -21.62 -15.82 -6.78
CA PRO A 43 -21.49 -14.66 -5.89
C PRO A 43 -22.78 -14.45 -5.10
N LEU A 44 -22.71 -14.61 -3.78
CA LEU A 44 -23.82 -14.39 -2.85
C LEU A 44 -23.41 -13.31 -1.86
N VAL A 45 -24.27 -12.31 -1.68
CA VAL A 45 -24.06 -11.27 -0.68
C VAL A 45 -25.18 -11.36 0.34
N GLU A 46 -24.87 -11.86 1.53
CA GLU A 46 -25.86 -12.01 2.59
C GLU A 46 -26.15 -10.67 3.26
N LYS A 47 -27.43 -10.44 3.60
CA LYS A 47 -27.87 -9.25 4.33
C LYS A 47 -27.07 -9.04 5.62
N ASP A 48 -26.81 -10.10 6.37
CA ASP A 48 -26.12 -10.00 7.65
C ASP A 48 -24.66 -9.56 7.50
N GLN A 49 -23.98 -10.01 6.43
CA GLN A 49 -22.63 -9.56 6.11
C GLN A 49 -22.63 -8.04 5.82
N VAL A 50 -23.58 -7.56 5.03
CA VAL A 50 -23.72 -6.13 4.74
C VAL A 50 -24.01 -5.34 6.01
N ARG A 51 -24.94 -5.80 6.83
CA ARG A 51 -25.29 -5.17 8.12
C ARG A 51 -24.07 -5.07 9.02
N GLU A 52 -23.26 -6.12 9.13
CA GLU A 52 -22.05 -6.11 9.95
C GLU A 52 -21.04 -5.04 9.47
N HIS A 53 -20.84 -4.92 8.15
CA HIS A 53 -19.96 -3.90 7.59
C HIS A 53 -20.49 -2.48 7.85
N LEU A 54 -21.79 -2.26 7.70
CA LEU A 54 -22.44 -0.98 8.00
C LEU A 54 -22.34 -0.62 9.50
N GLY A 55 -22.52 -1.60 10.38
CA GLY A 55 -22.41 -1.42 11.83
C GLY A 55 -21.01 -1.02 12.31
N LYS A 56 -19.97 -1.39 11.54
CA LYS A 56 -18.56 -1.05 11.81
C LYS A 56 -18.13 0.29 11.20
N LEU A 57 -19.01 1.01 10.51
CA LEU A 57 -18.66 2.31 9.93
C LEU A 57 -18.28 3.32 11.01
N ASP A 58 -17.20 4.03 10.76
CA ASP A 58 -16.79 5.17 11.58
C ASP A 58 -17.64 6.39 11.21
N ILE A 59 -18.46 6.84 12.18
CA ILE A 59 -19.42 7.94 12.02
C ILE A 59 -18.75 9.30 11.85
N HIS A 60 -17.45 9.40 12.11
CA HIS A 60 -16.67 10.64 11.98
C HIS A 60 -15.93 10.74 10.64
N LYS A 61 -16.01 9.72 9.77
CA LYS A 61 -15.40 9.77 8.44
C LYS A 61 -16.19 10.69 7.49
N SER A 62 -15.44 11.40 6.65
CA SER A 62 -15.96 12.30 5.62
C SER A 62 -16.78 11.59 4.56
N ILE A 63 -17.76 12.32 4.02
CA ILE A 63 -18.66 11.88 2.95
C ILE A 63 -17.93 11.75 1.60
N GLY A 64 -18.42 10.84 0.76
CA GLY A 64 -18.01 10.75 -0.64
C GLY A 64 -18.73 11.79 -1.51
N PRO A 65 -18.46 11.79 -2.83
CA PRO A 65 -19.16 12.65 -3.78
C PRO A 65 -20.66 12.32 -3.92
N ASP A 66 -21.10 11.16 -3.43
CA ASP A 66 -22.49 10.70 -3.41
C ASP A 66 -23.33 11.34 -2.28
N GLY A 67 -22.71 12.13 -1.39
CA GLY A 67 -23.40 12.81 -0.30
C GLY A 67 -23.93 11.89 0.80
N MET A 68 -23.69 10.57 0.71
CA MET A 68 -24.18 9.63 1.72
C MET A 68 -23.38 9.79 3.01
N HIS A 69 -24.07 9.99 4.12
CA HIS A 69 -23.43 10.17 5.42
C HIS A 69 -23.22 8.82 6.13
N THR A 70 -22.01 8.58 6.65
CA THR A 70 -21.64 7.35 7.39
C THR A 70 -22.57 7.06 8.55
N ARG A 71 -22.87 8.07 9.37
CA ARG A 71 -23.86 7.99 10.46
C ARG A 71 -25.22 7.47 9.98
N VAL A 72 -25.80 8.03 8.91
CA VAL A 72 -27.12 7.60 8.42
C VAL A 72 -27.10 6.13 8.00
N LEU A 73 -26.06 5.73 7.26
CA LEU A 73 -25.88 4.35 6.82
C LEU A 73 -25.71 3.35 7.97
N ARG A 74 -25.04 3.77 9.05
CA ARG A 74 -24.84 2.94 10.24
C ARG A 74 -26.11 2.83 11.09
N GLU A 75 -26.78 3.94 11.37
CA GLU A 75 -28.01 3.96 12.19
C GLU A 75 -29.17 3.24 11.49
N LEU A 76 -29.22 3.27 10.15
CA LEU A 76 -30.25 2.60 9.35
C LEU A 76 -29.81 1.23 8.83
N ALA A 77 -28.73 0.64 9.37
CA ALA A 77 -28.13 -0.58 8.83
C ALA A 77 -29.13 -1.74 8.69
N ASP A 78 -30.01 -1.95 9.67
CA ASP A 78 -31.00 -3.04 9.64
C ASP A 78 -32.01 -2.92 8.48
N VAL A 79 -32.31 -1.68 8.08
CA VAL A 79 -33.24 -1.35 6.99
C VAL A 79 -32.52 -1.42 5.65
N VAL A 80 -31.37 -0.76 5.52
CA VAL A 80 -30.70 -0.59 4.23
C VAL A 80 -29.85 -1.80 3.83
N ALA A 81 -29.44 -2.66 4.77
CA ALA A 81 -28.61 -3.82 4.47
C ALA A 81 -29.27 -4.78 3.46
N GLY A 82 -30.59 -4.96 3.54
CA GLY A 82 -31.31 -5.83 2.60
C GLY A 82 -31.39 -5.24 1.18
N LEU A 83 -31.45 -3.91 1.06
CA LEU A 83 -31.40 -3.24 -0.24
C LEU A 83 -29.99 -3.34 -0.84
N PHE A 84 -28.98 -3.02 -0.03
CA PHE A 84 -27.59 -3.10 -0.48
C PHE A 84 -27.15 -4.51 -0.82
N SER A 85 -27.62 -5.55 -0.12
CA SER A 85 -27.30 -6.94 -0.46
C SER A 85 -27.75 -7.29 -1.88
N VAL A 86 -28.96 -6.88 -2.27
CA VAL A 86 -29.48 -7.10 -3.63
C VAL A 86 -28.65 -6.33 -4.67
N ILE A 87 -28.31 -5.07 -4.39
CA ILE A 87 -27.50 -4.24 -5.29
C ILE A 87 -26.09 -4.82 -5.45
N PHE A 88 -25.44 -5.18 -4.35
CA PHE A 88 -24.08 -5.73 -4.31
C PHE A 88 -24.02 -7.08 -5.03
N GLU A 89 -24.98 -7.97 -4.77
CA GLU A 89 -25.05 -9.26 -5.45
C GLU A 89 -25.23 -9.08 -6.96
N ARG A 90 -26.15 -8.21 -7.38
CA ARG A 90 -26.37 -7.91 -8.80
C ARG A 90 -25.09 -7.34 -9.43
N SER A 91 -24.46 -6.37 -8.77
CA SER A 91 -23.21 -5.76 -9.21
C SER A 91 -22.11 -6.81 -9.39
N TRP A 92 -21.93 -7.72 -8.43
CA TRP A 92 -20.92 -8.77 -8.50
C TRP A 92 -21.19 -9.76 -9.64
N LYS A 93 -22.44 -10.23 -9.78
CA LYS A 93 -22.83 -11.19 -10.83
C LYS A 93 -22.68 -10.60 -12.23
N THR A 94 -23.08 -9.35 -12.45
CA THR A 94 -22.97 -8.73 -13.78
C THR A 94 -21.59 -8.15 -14.05
N GLY A 95 -20.82 -7.85 -12.99
CA GLY A 95 -19.60 -7.04 -13.05
C GLY A 95 -19.90 -5.54 -13.22
N GLU A 96 -21.16 -5.11 -13.25
CA GLU A 96 -21.50 -3.70 -13.41
C GLU A 96 -21.35 -2.95 -12.09
N VAL A 97 -20.55 -1.89 -12.11
CA VAL A 97 -20.34 -1.01 -10.96
C VAL A 97 -21.11 0.29 -11.17
N PRO A 98 -21.85 0.80 -10.17
CA PRO A 98 -22.45 2.13 -10.22
C PRO A 98 -21.41 3.23 -10.43
N GLU A 99 -21.76 4.24 -11.25
CA GLU A 99 -20.83 5.32 -11.60
C GLU A 99 -20.39 6.14 -10.38
N ASP A 100 -21.30 6.39 -9.44
CA ASP A 100 -21.00 7.15 -8.22
C ASP A 100 -19.94 6.47 -7.34
N TRP A 101 -19.83 5.14 -7.42
CA TRP A 101 -18.81 4.42 -6.67
C TRP A 101 -17.41 4.58 -7.28
N ARG A 102 -17.34 4.82 -8.60
CA ARG A 102 -16.08 5.03 -9.34
C ARG A 102 -15.55 6.46 -9.25
N LYS A 103 -16.31 7.38 -8.67
CA LYS A 103 -15.94 8.79 -8.48
C LYS A 103 -15.31 9.03 -7.11
N ALA A 104 -14.31 9.91 -7.06
CA ALA A 104 -13.66 10.31 -5.82
C ALA A 104 -13.44 11.83 -5.73
N SER A 105 -13.70 12.39 -4.56
CA SER A 105 -13.27 13.74 -4.20
C SER A 105 -11.95 13.68 -3.44
N VAL A 106 -10.91 14.30 -3.96
CA VAL A 106 -9.55 14.28 -3.43
C VAL A 106 -9.34 15.50 -2.55
N THR A 107 -9.01 15.25 -1.28
CA THR A 107 -8.55 16.28 -0.34
C THR A 107 -7.06 16.14 -0.10
N LEU A 108 -6.41 17.23 0.30
CA LEU A 108 -4.96 17.28 0.44
C LEU A 108 -4.53 17.44 1.89
N VAL A 109 -3.57 16.64 2.30
CA VAL A 109 -2.93 16.72 3.61
C VAL A 109 -1.48 17.12 3.40
N PHE A 110 -1.11 18.31 3.89
CA PHE A 110 0.28 18.77 3.83
C PHE A 110 1.20 17.85 4.65
N LYS A 111 2.29 17.38 4.03
CA LYS A 111 3.25 16.47 4.66
C LYS A 111 4.42 17.20 5.30
N LYS A 112 5.28 17.84 4.49
CA LYS A 112 6.49 18.60 4.92
C LYS A 112 7.11 19.33 3.72
N GLY A 113 7.99 20.29 3.97
CA GLY A 113 8.72 21.00 2.90
C GLY A 113 8.07 22.33 2.53
N LYS A 114 8.20 22.73 1.26
CA LYS A 114 7.61 23.97 0.73
C LYS A 114 6.12 23.73 0.44
N LYS A 115 5.25 24.65 0.86
CA LYS A 115 3.79 24.52 0.69
C LYS A 115 3.34 24.74 -0.75
N GLU A 116 4.20 25.33 -1.57
CA GLU A 116 3.92 25.68 -2.96
C GLU A 116 4.15 24.48 -3.90
N ASP A 117 4.87 23.46 -3.43
CA ASP A 117 5.18 22.26 -4.19
C ASP A 117 4.09 21.18 -3.98
N PRO A 118 3.33 20.82 -5.04
CA PRO A 118 2.31 19.78 -4.98
C PRO A 118 2.82 18.42 -4.47
N GLY A 119 4.09 18.10 -4.70
CA GLY A 119 4.72 16.85 -4.25
C GLY A 119 4.83 16.73 -2.72
N ASN A 120 4.65 17.84 -1.99
CA ASN A 120 4.66 17.88 -0.54
C ASN A 120 3.28 17.64 0.10
N TYR A 121 2.26 17.37 -0.71
CA TYR A 121 0.92 16.99 -0.25
C TYR A 121 0.66 15.51 -0.47
N ARG A 122 -0.05 14.91 0.49
CA ARG A 122 -0.64 13.59 0.33
C ARG A 122 -2.09 13.76 -0.10
N SER A 123 -2.48 13.11 -1.18
CA SER A 123 -3.88 13.05 -1.60
C SER A 123 -4.64 12.01 -0.77
N VAL A 124 -5.87 12.34 -0.40
CA VAL A 124 -6.81 11.45 0.29
C VAL A 124 -8.08 11.41 -0.55
N SER A 125 -8.39 10.24 -1.09
CA SER A 125 -9.59 10.05 -1.91
C SER A 125 -10.79 9.71 -1.05
N LEU A 126 -11.81 10.58 -1.09
CA LEU A 126 -13.12 10.35 -0.53
C LEU A 126 -14.01 9.69 -1.59
N THR A 127 -14.26 8.38 -1.43
CA THR A 127 -15.14 7.59 -2.30
C THR A 127 -16.47 7.27 -1.62
N SER A 128 -17.45 6.85 -2.43
CA SER A 128 -18.77 6.39 -1.99
C SER A 128 -18.68 5.35 -0.86
N ILE A 129 -19.50 5.51 0.18
CA ILE A 129 -19.51 4.58 1.33
C ILE A 129 -20.07 3.21 0.94
N PRO A 130 -21.24 3.10 0.24
CA PRO A 130 -21.67 1.81 -0.30
C PRO A 130 -20.63 1.16 -1.19
N GLY A 131 -19.97 1.95 -2.05
CA GLY A 131 -18.83 1.48 -2.85
C GLY A 131 -17.75 0.84 -1.97
N LYS A 132 -17.30 1.52 -0.91
CA LYS A 132 -16.32 0.96 0.04
C LYS A 132 -16.79 -0.32 0.72
N VAL A 133 -18.07 -0.43 1.08
CA VAL A 133 -18.62 -1.67 1.67
C VAL A 133 -18.51 -2.81 0.67
N MET A 134 -18.88 -2.57 -0.58
CA MET A 134 -18.71 -3.55 -1.66
C MET A 134 -17.24 -3.92 -1.88
N GLU A 135 -16.32 -2.95 -1.86
CA GLU A 135 -14.88 -3.21 -1.95
C GLU A 135 -14.40 -4.14 -0.83
N GLN A 136 -14.89 -3.97 0.41
CA GLN A 136 -14.52 -4.83 1.54
C GLN A 136 -15.03 -6.26 1.38
N LEU A 137 -16.23 -6.45 0.82
CA LEU A 137 -16.77 -7.78 0.54
C LEU A 137 -15.90 -8.52 -0.48
N ILE A 138 -15.59 -7.89 -1.62
CA ILE A 138 -14.71 -8.44 -2.66
C ILE A 138 -13.30 -8.69 -2.11
N LEU A 139 -12.78 -7.78 -1.27
CA LEU A 139 -11.50 -7.95 -0.62
C LEU A 139 -11.49 -9.17 0.33
N GLY A 140 -12.58 -9.42 1.04
CA GLY A 140 -12.73 -10.61 1.89
C GLY A 140 -12.58 -11.90 1.09
N VAL A 141 -13.17 -11.96 -0.10
CA VAL A 141 -13.09 -13.11 -1.02
C VAL A 141 -11.67 -13.30 -1.52
N ILE A 142 -11.03 -12.23 -1.98
CA ILE A 142 -9.64 -12.27 -2.46
C ILE A 142 -8.71 -12.74 -1.34
N ASN A 143 -8.84 -12.18 -0.13
CA ASN A 143 -8.00 -12.56 1.01
C ASN A 143 -8.17 -14.05 1.37
N LYS A 144 -9.41 -14.55 1.38
CA LYS A 144 -9.70 -15.96 1.63
C LYS A 144 -9.04 -16.85 0.58
N HIS A 145 -9.21 -16.54 -0.70
CA HIS A 145 -8.59 -17.28 -1.81
C HIS A 145 -7.06 -17.32 -1.69
N VAL A 146 -6.47 -16.18 -1.37
CA VAL A 146 -5.02 -16.02 -1.23
C VAL A 146 -4.45 -16.84 -0.06
N GLU A 147 -5.16 -16.87 1.06
CA GLU A 147 -4.81 -17.66 2.24
C GLU A 147 -4.92 -19.17 1.95
N GLU A 148 -6.04 -19.62 1.38
CA GLU A 148 -6.30 -21.02 1.06
C GLU A 148 -5.33 -21.59 0.01
N LYS A 149 -5.02 -20.81 -1.03
CA LYS A 149 -4.10 -21.22 -2.10
C LYS A 149 -2.63 -20.98 -1.75
N LYS A 150 -2.32 -20.49 -0.54
CA LYS A 150 -0.96 -20.14 -0.07
C LYS A 150 -0.19 -19.33 -1.11
N VAL A 151 -0.86 -18.34 -1.71
CA VAL A 151 -0.29 -17.54 -2.80
C VAL A 151 0.78 -16.59 -2.25
N ILE A 152 0.68 -16.19 -0.97
CA ILE A 152 1.66 -15.33 -0.28
C ILE A 152 2.85 -16.15 0.23
N GLY A 153 4.06 -15.82 -0.24
CA GLY A 153 5.31 -16.31 0.34
C GLY A 153 5.53 -15.80 1.77
N SER A 154 6.26 -16.55 2.60
CA SER A 154 6.41 -16.23 4.03
C SER A 154 7.11 -14.88 4.27
N GLY A 155 7.97 -14.41 3.36
CA GLY A 155 8.67 -13.12 3.44
C GLY A 155 7.80 -11.85 3.31
N GLN A 156 6.53 -11.95 2.89
CA GLN A 156 5.60 -10.81 2.85
C GLN A 156 4.91 -10.68 4.19
N HIS A 157 5.10 -9.53 4.84
CA HIS A 157 4.45 -9.18 6.10
C HIS A 157 3.49 -8.00 5.96
N GLY A 158 3.66 -7.18 4.93
CA GLY A 158 2.76 -6.04 4.67
C GLY A 158 1.34 -6.52 4.40
N PHE A 159 0.38 -5.94 5.13
CA PHE A 159 -1.06 -6.17 4.99
C PHE A 159 -1.49 -7.64 5.03
N THR A 160 -0.69 -8.48 5.70
CA THR A 160 -0.99 -9.89 5.90
C THR A 160 -1.50 -10.09 7.31
N LYS A 161 -2.63 -10.79 7.47
CA LYS A 161 -3.22 -11.07 8.79
C LYS A 161 -2.19 -11.76 9.70
N GLY A 162 -2.10 -11.28 10.95
CA GLY A 162 -1.16 -11.81 11.93
C GLY A 162 0.31 -11.41 11.73
N LYS A 163 0.62 -10.60 10.71
CA LYS A 163 1.98 -10.07 10.47
C LYS A 163 2.02 -8.56 10.71
N ALA A 164 3.14 -8.09 11.25
CA ALA A 164 3.41 -6.69 11.58
C ALA A 164 4.86 -6.31 11.23
N CYS A 165 5.18 -5.02 11.27
CA CYS A 165 6.56 -4.54 11.07
C CYS A 165 7.56 -5.28 11.97
N LEU A 166 7.19 -5.48 13.25
CA LEU A 166 8.03 -6.20 14.21
C LEU A 166 8.33 -7.64 13.77
N THR A 167 7.30 -8.40 13.39
CA THR A 167 7.48 -9.79 12.93
C THR A 167 8.35 -9.88 11.67
N ASN A 168 8.29 -8.87 10.80
CA ASN A 168 9.12 -8.80 9.60
C ASN A 168 10.59 -8.59 9.95
N LEU A 169 10.86 -7.63 10.83
CA LEU A 169 12.20 -7.33 11.31
C LEU A 169 12.80 -8.54 12.03
N ILE A 170 12.06 -9.17 12.96
CA ILE A 170 12.52 -10.35 13.69
C ILE A 170 12.85 -11.48 12.71
N ALA A 171 11.91 -11.87 11.84
CA ALA A 171 12.11 -12.99 10.93
C ALA A 171 13.28 -12.76 9.96
N PHE A 172 13.46 -11.53 9.48
CA PHE A 172 14.57 -11.20 8.57
C PHE A 172 15.91 -11.16 9.30
N TYR A 173 15.99 -10.43 10.42
CA TYR A 173 17.26 -10.27 11.12
C TYR A 173 17.71 -11.52 11.84
N ASP A 174 16.82 -12.41 12.28
CA ASP A 174 17.19 -13.72 12.83
C ASP A 174 18.10 -14.50 11.87
N GLY A 175 17.75 -14.51 10.58
CA GLY A 175 18.60 -15.11 9.53
C GLY A 175 19.91 -14.34 9.29
N MET A 176 19.85 -13.01 9.20
CA MET A 176 21.04 -12.18 8.96
C MET A 176 22.04 -12.26 10.12
N THR A 177 21.56 -12.20 11.37
CA THR A 177 22.39 -12.30 12.57
C THR A 177 22.96 -13.69 12.73
N GLY A 178 22.20 -14.75 12.39
CA GLY A 178 22.71 -16.12 12.41
C GLY A 178 23.99 -16.28 11.58
N TRP A 179 24.00 -15.76 10.34
CA TRP A 179 25.21 -15.77 9.51
C TRP A 179 26.33 -14.88 10.07
N VAL A 180 26.00 -13.71 10.60
CA VAL A 180 27.01 -12.83 11.22
C VAL A 180 27.65 -13.48 12.46
N ASP A 181 26.87 -14.21 13.26
CA ASP A 181 27.34 -14.93 14.45
C ASP A 181 28.24 -16.13 14.07
N GLU A 182 28.02 -16.74 12.90
CA GLU A 182 28.92 -17.70 12.26
C GLU A 182 30.24 -17.07 11.75
N GLY A 183 30.39 -15.75 11.87
CA GLY A 183 31.57 -15.01 11.41
C GLY A 183 31.53 -14.65 9.92
N ARG A 184 30.37 -14.81 9.26
CA ARG A 184 30.17 -14.57 7.83
C ARG A 184 29.89 -13.09 7.53
N ALA A 185 30.30 -12.67 6.36
CA ALA A 185 29.96 -11.41 5.71
C ALA A 185 28.57 -11.52 5.09
N VAL A 186 27.70 -10.56 5.40
CA VAL A 186 26.31 -10.53 4.92
C VAL A 186 26.04 -9.17 4.32
N ASP A 187 25.43 -9.13 3.13
CA ASP A 187 25.02 -7.89 2.49
C ASP A 187 23.50 -7.81 2.44
N ILE A 188 22.95 -6.67 2.88
CA ILE A 188 21.52 -6.34 2.80
C ILE A 188 21.33 -5.22 1.80
N VAL A 189 20.52 -5.46 0.78
CA VAL A 189 20.11 -4.49 -0.23
C VAL A 189 18.71 -3.99 0.07
N TYR A 190 18.60 -2.72 0.46
CA TYR A 190 17.33 -2.02 0.63
C TYR A 190 16.88 -1.42 -0.69
N LEU A 191 15.62 -1.66 -1.02
CA LEU A 191 15.02 -1.30 -2.30
C LEU A 191 13.81 -0.39 -2.08
N ASP A 192 13.83 0.76 -2.75
CA ASP A 192 12.77 1.77 -2.68
C ASP A 192 12.07 1.86 -4.04
N PHE A 193 10.75 1.63 -4.08
CA PHE A 193 9.97 1.75 -5.30
C PHE A 193 9.57 3.23 -5.55
N SER A 194 9.76 3.69 -6.79
CA SER A 194 9.28 4.99 -7.24
C SER A 194 7.76 4.97 -7.38
N LYS A 195 7.05 5.75 -6.54
CA LYS A 195 5.60 5.99 -6.64
C LYS A 195 4.77 4.72 -6.95
N PRO A 196 4.90 3.66 -6.14
CA PRO A 196 4.48 2.30 -6.46
C PRO A 196 2.99 2.19 -6.84
N PHE A 197 2.12 3.05 -6.31
CA PHE A 197 0.68 2.99 -6.57
C PHE A 197 0.23 3.74 -7.84
N GLY A 198 1.01 4.74 -8.28
CA GLY A 198 0.73 5.48 -9.51
C GLY A 198 1.15 4.72 -10.78
N SER A 199 2.00 3.70 -10.62
CA SER A 199 2.64 2.95 -11.72
C SER A 199 2.01 1.60 -12.05
N VAL A 200 0.99 1.18 -11.31
CA VAL A 200 0.34 -0.11 -11.54
C VAL A 200 -0.61 -0.03 -12.73
N SER A 201 -0.42 -0.90 -13.71
CA SER A 201 -1.38 -1.12 -14.80
C SER A 201 -2.56 -1.97 -14.34
N HIS A 202 -3.79 -1.55 -14.68
CA HIS A 202 -5.01 -2.31 -14.43
C HIS A 202 -4.99 -3.68 -15.11
N ASN A 203 -4.46 -3.77 -16.34
CA ASN A 203 -4.40 -5.00 -17.12
C ASN A 203 -3.46 -6.04 -16.50
N ILE A 204 -2.33 -5.59 -15.97
CA ILE A 204 -1.38 -6.46 -15.27
C ILE A 204 -2.03 -6.98 -13.99
N LEU A 205 -2.72 -6.11 -13.24
CA LEU A 205 -3.46 -6.50 -12.05
C LEU A 205 -4.50 -7.59 -12.33
N THR A 206 -5.38 -7.38 -13.32
CA THR A 206 -6.43 -8.35 -13.64
C THR A 206 -5.85 -9.65 -14.18
N SER A 207 -4.78 -9.60 -14.98
CA SER A 207 -4.06 -10.80 -15.46
C SER A 207 -3.48 -11.62 -14.31
N GLU A 208 -2.82 -10.99 -13.34
CA GLU A 208 -2.25 -11.70 -12.18
C GLU A 208 -3.35 -12.28 -11.28
N LEU A 209 -4.52 -11.63 -11.16
CA LEU A 209 -5.68 -12.18 -10.45
C LEU A 209 -6.14 -13.50 -11.09
N ARG A 210 -6.27 -13.53 -12.42
CA ARG A 210 -6.60 -14.76 -13.17
C ARG A 210 -5.54 -15.85 -13.00
N LYS A 211 -4.25 -15.50 -13.07
CA LYS A 211 -3.15 -16.46 -12.94
C LYS A 211 -3.08 -17.17 -11.59
N CYS A 212 -3.57 -16.55 -10.51
CA CYS A 212 -3.64 -17.25 -9.22
C CYS A 212 -4.94 -18.03 -9.04
N GLY A 213 -5.79 -18.09 -10.07
CA GLY A 213 -6.99 -18.90 -10.11
C GLY A 213 -8.16 -18.32 -9.33
N LEU A 214 -8.22 -17.00 -9.16
CA LEU A 214 -9.41 -16.33 -8.62
C LEU A 214 -10.58 -16.50 -9.61
N ASP A 215 -11.82 -16.56 -9.10
CA ASP A 215 -13.00 -16.75 -9.94
C ASP A 215 -13.24 -15.56 -10.89
N GLU A 216 -13.79 -15.84 -12.07
CA GLU A 216 -13.94 -14.84 -13.13
C GLU A 216 -14.98 -13.75 -12.78
N TRP A 217 -15.94 -14.02 -11.89
CA TRP A 217 -16.90 -13.01 -11.44
C TRP A 217 -16.20 -11.90 -10.67
N THR A 218 -15.37 -12.30 -9.70
CA THR A 218 -14.57 -11.39 -8.88
C THR A 218 -13.55 -10.63 -9.72
N VAL A 219 -12.84 -11.31 -10.63
CA VAL A 219 -11.89 -10.64 -11.54
C VAL A 219 -12.60 -9.62 -12.43
N ARG A 220 -13.72 -9.98 -13.05
CA ARG A 220 -14.50 -9.09 -13.91
C ARG A 220 -15.03 -7.88 -13.16
N TRP A 221 -15.52 -8.07 -11.93
CA TRP A 221 -15.95 -6.97 -11.08
C TRP A 221 -14.79 -6.01 -10.78
N VAL A 222 -13.62 -6.53 -10.41
CA VAL A 222 -12.41 -5.71 -10.17
C VAL A 222 -11.99 -4.96 -11.44
N GLU A 223 -12.02 -5.61 -12.60
CA GLU A 223 -11.70 -4.98 -13.89
C GLU A 223 -12.64 -3.79 -14.20
N LYS A 224 -13.94 -3.98 -14.01
CA LYS A 224 -14.97 -2.94 -14.21
C LYS A 224 -14.95 -1.86 -13.14
N TRP A 225 -14.54 -2.20 -11.92
CA TRP A 225 -14.32 -1.25 -10.84
C TRP A 225 -13.17 -0.29 -11.14
N LEU A 226 -12.06 -0.82 -11.68
CA LEU A 226 -10.88 -0.06 -12.04
C LEU A 226 -11.08 0.82 -13.28
N ASN A 227 -11.91 0.38 -14.22
CA ASN A 227 -12.20 1.11 -15.46
C ASN A 227 -13.23 2.23 -15.23
N GLY A 228 -13.08 3.36 -15.93
CA GLY A 228 -14.04 4.47 -15.89
C GLY A 228 -14.05 5.23 -14.56
N ARG A 229 -12.95 5.18 -13.80
CA ARG A 229 -12.79 5.95 -12.57
C ARG A 229 -12.45 7.40 -12.86
N ALA A 230 -12.97 8.29 -12.04
CA ALA A 230 -12.71 9.72 -12.13
C ALA A 230 -12.45 10.32 -10.76
N GLN A 231 -11.59 11.34 -10.72
CA GLN A 231 -11.31 12.12 -9.53
C GLN A 231 -11.48 13.61 -9.79
N ARG A 232 -11.80 14.35 -8.73
CA ARG A 232 -11.69 15.80 -8.67
C ARG A 232 -10.99 16.22 -7.40
N VAL A 233 -10.32 17.35 -7.38
CA VAL A 233 -9.70 17.91 -6.17
C VAL A 233 -10.66 18.93 -5.56
N VAL A 234 -10.77 18.90 -4.22
CA VAL A 234 -11.61 19.85 -3.47
C VAL A 234 -10.73 20.65 -2.50
N ILE A 235 -10.77 21.98 -2.62
CA ILE A 235 -10.03 22.92 -1.77
C ILE A 235 -11.01 23.94 -1.22
N SER A 236 -11.15 24.02 0.10
CA SER A 236 -12.05 24.97 0.77
C SER A 236 -13.50 24.96 0.26
N GLY A 237 -13.97 23.84 -0.30
CA GLY A 237 -15.28 23.72 -0.93
C GLY A 237 -15.32 24.03 -2.44
N ALA A 238 -14.26 24.61 -3.01
CA ALA A 238 -14.10 24.74 -4.46
C ALA A 238 -13.68 23.39 -5.07
N GLU A 239 -14.32 23.02 -6.18
CA GLU A 239 -14.13 21.73 -6.84
C GLU A 239 -13.51 21.93 -8.22
N SER A 240 -12.50 21.12 -8.56
CA SER A 240 -12.05 21.03 -9.95
C SER A 240 -12.95 20.14 -10.81
N SER A 241 -12.73 20.23 -12.12
CA SER A 241 -13.28 19.31 -13.10
C SER A 241 -12.90 17.85 -12.80
N TRP A 242 -13.76 16.94 -13.25
CA TRP A 242 -13.49 15.51 -13.20
C TRP A 242 -12.37 15.15 -14.16
N ARG A 243 -11.39 14.39 -13.68
CA ARG A 243 -10.30 13.83 -14.48
C ARG A 243 -10.28 12.31 -14.37
N PRO A 244 -10.04 11.58 -15.48
CA PRO A 244 -9.91 10.14 -15.45
C PRO A 244 -8.75 9.67 -14.54
N VAL A 245 -8.96 8.55 -13.86
CA VAL A 245 -7.96 7.88 -13.02
C VAL A 245 -7.44 6.66 -13.79
N ALA A 246 -6.25 6.79 -14.38
CA ALA A 246 -5.66 5.77 -15.25
C ALA A 246 -4.89 4.68 -14.49
N SER A 247 -4.59 4.87 -13.20
CA SER A 247 -4.00 3.86 -12.33
C SER A 247 -4.65 3.88 -10.95
N PRO A 248 -4.58 2.80 -10.15
CA PRO A 248 -5.36 2.66 -8.93
C PRO A 248 -5.21 3.79 -7.89
N GLY A 249 -4.14 4.62 -7.95
CA GLY A 249 -3.96 5.83 -7.13
C GLY A 249 -4.02 5.57 -5.63
N ASP A 250 -4.00 6.56 -4.73
CA ASP A 250 -4.10 6.36 -3.27
C ASP A 250 -5.52 5.91 -2.78
N GLN A 251 -6.24 5.11 -3.57
CA GLN A 251 -7.57 4.59 -3.29
C GLN A 251 -7.51 3.17 -2.73
N TYR A 252 -8.50 2.79 -1.91
CA TYR A 252 -8.51 1.65 -0.98
C TYR A 252 -8.13 0.26 -1.58
N TRP A 253 -8.16 0.06 -2.90
CA TRP A 253 -7.62 -1.14 -3.58
C TRP A 253 -6.10 -1.25 -3.64
N VAL A 254 -5.39 -0.15 -3.37
CA VAL A 254 -3.92 -0.13 -3.31
C VAL A 254 -3.34 -1.14 -2.34
N TRP A 255 -4.04 -1.38 -1.23
CA TRP A 255 -3.57 -2.25 -0.15
C TRP A 255 -3.64 -3.72 -0.54
N SER A 256 -4.63 -4.11 -1.36
CA SER A 256 -4.76 -5.48 -1.85
C SER A 256 -3.81 -5.74 -3.02
N TYR A 257 -3.60 -4.80 -3.94
CA TYR A 257 -2.70 -5.03 -5.07
C TYR A 257 -1.20 -4.93 -4.74
N SER A 258 -0.75 -4.05 -3.85
CA SER A 258 0.66 -4.02 -3.42
C SER A 258 1.06 -5.32 -2.72
N THR A 259 0.12 -5.90 -1.96
CA THR A 259 0.24 -7.23 -1.39
C THR A 259 0.20 -8.30 -2.47
N TYR A 260 -0.71 -8.17 -3.44
CA TYR A 260 -0.98 -9.19 -4.46
C TYR A 260 0.00 -9.26 -5.65
N SER A 261 0.42 -8.13 -6.21
CA SER A 261 1.48 -8.08 -7.24
C SER A 261 2.80 -8.62 -6.69
N SER A 262 3.16 -8.23 -5.48
CA SER A 262 4.36 -8.76 -4.80
C SER A 262 4.31 -10.26 -4.53
N MET A 263 3.12 -10.88 -4.53
CA MET A 263 2.94 -12.31 -4.29
C MET A 263 3.37 -13.18 -5.46
N THR A 264 3.26 -12.72 -6.70
CA THR A 264 3.54 -13.59 -7.86
C THR A 264 5.04 -13.73 -8.14
N TRP A 265 5.86 -12.80 -7.63
CA TRP A 265 7.32 -12.91 -7.68
C TRP A 265 7.92 -13.85 -6.64
N MET A 266 7.34 -13.92 -5.43
CA MET A 266 7.90 -14.72 -4.33
C MET A 266 7.70 -16.23 -4.49
N ARG A 267 6.98 -16.68 -5.51
CA ARG A 267 6.84 -18.10 -5.84
C ARG A 267 8.17 -18.64 -6.37
N GLY A 268 8.91 -19.33 -5.51
CA GLY A 268 10.14 -20.07 -5.89
C GLY A 268 11.45 -19.54 -5.31
N GLN A 269 11.41 -18.55 -4.41
CA GLN A 269 12.62 -18.03 -3.75
C GLN A 269 12.80 -18.63 -2.35
N SER A 270 14.03 -19.01 -2.02
CA SER A 270 14.38 -19.50 -0.68
C SER A 270 14.38 -18.35 0.33
N ILE A 271 13.59 -18.50 1.38
CA ILE A 271 13.59 -17.63 2.57
C ILE A 271 14.79 -18.06 3.41
N PRO A 272 15.86 -17.25 3.47
CA PRO A 272 15.84 -16.03 4.28
C PRO A 272 16.15 -14.76 3.49
N THR A 273 16.38 -14.88 2.18
CA THR A 273 17.04 -13.82 1.43
C THR A 273 16.13 -12.64 1.16
N PHE A 274 14.81 -12.81 1.14
CA PHE A 274 13.89 -11.76 0.71
C PHE A 274 12.81 -11.46 1.77
N SER A 275 12.65 -10.18 2.11
CA SER A 275 11.67 -9.71 3.08
C SER A 275 10.98 -8.43 2.60
N LYS A 276 9.66 -8.37 2.80
CA LYS A 276 8.82 -7.30 2.28
C LYS A 276 7.72 -6.86 3.23
N PHE A 277 7.53 -5.55 3.33
CA PHE A 277 6.41 -4.92 4.00
C PHE A 277 5.85 -3.80 3.11
N ALA A 278 4.75 -4.10 2.42
CA ALA A 278 4.16 -3.19 1.43
C ALA A 278 5.19 -2.83 0.35
N ASN A 279 5.62 -1.56 0.29
CA ASN A 279 6.63 -1.12 -0.69
C ASN A 279 8.07 -1.29 -0.20
N ASP A 280 8.26 -1.36 1.13
CA ASP A 280 9.59 -1.53 1.72
C ASP A 280 10.04 -2.97 1.45
N THR A 281 11.08 -3.11 0.64
CA THR A 281 11.60 -4.40 0.20
C THR A 281 13.09 -4.48 0.51
N LYS A 282 13.54 -5.61 1.03
CA LYS A 282 14.95 -5.87 1.30
C LYS A 282 15.34 -7.28 0.90
N LEU A 283 16.53 -7.38 0.36
CA LEU A 283 17.18 -8.63 -0.01
C LEU A 283 18.44 -8.76 0.84
N GLY A 284 18.69 -9.87 1.52
CA GLY A 284 19.87 -10.09 2.36
C GLY A 284 20.49 -11.45 2.07
N GLY A 285 21.81 -11.53 1.93
CA GLY A 285 22.46 -12.79 1.63
C GLY A 285 23.91 -12.81 2.10
N VAL A 286 24.48 -14.00 2.12
CA VAL A 286 25.90 -14.14 2.43
C VAL A 286 26.75 -13.66 1.26
N ALA A 287 27.76 -12.87 1.57
CA ALA A 287 28.67 -12.23 0.62
C ALA A 287 30.15 -12.52 0.96
N ASP A 288 30.43 -13.66 1.61
CA ASP A 288 31.80 -14.13 1.89
C ASP A 288 32.60 -14.45 0.64
N THR A 289 31.90 -14.95 -0.38
CA THR A 289 32.50 -15.53 -1.58
C THR A 289 31.95 -14.86 -2.85
N PRO A 290 32.69 -14.94 -3.97
CA PRO A 290 32.18 -14.48 -5.26
C PRO A 290 30.84 -15.11 -5.64
N GLU A 291 30.60 -16.38 -5.27
CA GLU A 291 29.34 -17.08 -5.52
C GLU A 291 28.19 -16.50 -4.69
N GLY A 292 28.43 -16.18 -3.42
CA GLY A 292 27.44 -15.52 -2.55
C GLY A 292 27.06 -14.13 -3.08
N CYS A 293 28.06 -13.33 -3.46
CA CYS A 293 27.84 -12.05 -4.13
C CYS A 293 27.06 -12.22 -5.44
N ALA A 294 27.41 -13.20 -6.27
CA ALA A 294 26.73 -13.47 -7.54
C ALA A 294 25.27 -13.89 -7.33
N ALA A 295 24.96 -14.66 -6.29
CA ALA A 295 23.59 -15.04 -5.95
C ALA A 295 22.72 -13.81 -5.60
N ILE A 296 23.23 -12.89 -4.78
CA ILE A 296 22.54 -11.64 -4.44
C ILE A 296 22.31 -10.80 -5.71
N GLN A 297 23.32 -10.66 -6.57
CA GLN A 297 23.16 -9.93 -7.83
C GLN A 297 22.14 -10.60 -8.77
N GLN A 298 22.13 -11.93 -8.85
CA GLN A 298 21.16 -12.67 -9.67
C GLN A 298 19.73 -12.41 -9.18
N ASP A 299 19.51 -12.39 -7.87
CA ASP A 299 18.18 -12.06 -7.31
C ASP A 299 17.77 -10.62 -7.57
N LEU A 300 18.72 -9.67 -7.55
CA LEU A 300 18.47 -8.28 -7.98
C LEU A 300 18.10 -8.18 -9.46
N ASP A 301 18.82 -8.85 -10.35
CA ASP A 301 18.58 -8.84 -11.80
C ASP A 301 17.20 -9.42 -12.13
N ARG A 302 16.86 -10.52 -11.45
CA ARG A 302 15.55 -11.16 -11.54
C ARG A 302 14.45 -10.21 -11.06
N LEU A 303 14.66 -9.53 -9.92
CA LEU A 303 13.70 -8.57 -9.38
C LEU A 303 13.52 -7.36 -10.29
N GLU A 304 14.59 -6.80 -10.85
CA GLU A 304 14.50 -5.71 -11.82
C GLU A 304 13.72 -6.11 -13.06
N SER A 305 13.97 -7.32 -13.59
CA SER A 305 13.21 -7.88 -14.71
C SER A 305 11.73 -8.01 -14.38
N TRP A 306 11.38 -8.39 -13.15
CA TRP A 306 9.98 -8.40 -12.70
C TRP A 306 9.40 -6.99 -12.60
N VAL A 307 10.12 -6.04 -12.03
CA VAL A 307 9.70 -4.64 -11.92
C VAL A 307 9.42 -4.04 -13.30
N GLN A 308 10.27 -4.31 -14.29
CA GLN A 308 10.08 -3.86 -15.67
C GLN A 308 8.84 -4.50 -16.31
N ARG A 309 8.66 -5.82 -16.18
CA ARG A 309 7.46 -6.53 -16.69
C ARG A 309 6.16 -6.01 -16.10
N ASN A 310 6.21 -5.53 -14.86
CA ASN A 310 5.05 -4.98 -14.16
C ASN A 310 4.92 -3.45 -14.30
N LEU A 311 5.69 -2.83 -15.21
CA LEU A 311 5.69 -1.38 -15.48
C LEU A 311 5.96 -0.51 -14.23
N MET A 312 6.63 -1.09 -13.23
CA MET A 312 7.07 -0.40 -12.03
C MET A 312 8.48 0.15 -12.21
N LYS A 313 8.90 1.03 -11.30
CA LYS A 313 10.25 1.60 -11.29
C LYS A 313 10.82 1.66 -9.89
N PHE A 314 12.11 1.43 -9.74
CA PHE A 314 12.83 1.74 -8.50
C PHE A 314 13.16 3.23 -8.43
N HIS A 315 13.23 3.76 -7.21
CA HIS A 315 13.91 5.01 -6.93
C HIS A 315 15.38 4.69 -6.67
N LYS A 316 16.12 4.42 -7.75
CA LYS A 316 17.49 3.88 -7.69
C LYS A 316 18.41 4.69 -6.75
N GLY A 317 18.30 6.02 -6.77
CA GLY A 317 19.06 6.92 -5.88
C GLY A 317 18.75 6.80 -4.37
N LYS A 318 17.72 6.04 -3.96
CA LYS A 318 17.39 5.72 -2.55
C LYS A 318 17.65 4.27 -2.19
N CYS A 319 17.93 3.40 -3.15
CA CYS A 319 18.32 2.02 -2.89
C CYS A 319 19.74 2.02 -2.30
N ARG A 320 19.99 1.21 -1.27
CA ARG A 320 21.24 1.23 -0.51
C ARG A 320 21.66 -0.18 -0.12
N VAL A 321 22.97 -0.40 -0.05
CA VAL A 321 23.56 -1.64 0.44
C VAL A 321 24.12 -1.41 1.85
N LEU A 322 23.75 -2.27 2.79
CA LEU A 322 24.28 -2.32 4.14
C LEU A 322 25.13 -3.58 4.28
N HIS A 323 26.43 -3.40 4.50
CA HIS A 323 27.40 -4.48 4.66
C HIS A 323 27.56 -4.84 6.13
N LEU A 324 27.35 -6.11 6.47
CA LEU A 324 27.42 -6.66 7.82
C LEU A 324 28.56 -7.68 7.94
N GLY A 325 29.07 -7.86 9.15
CA GLY A 325 30.18 -8.76 9.45
C GLY A 325 31.54 -8.05 9.46
N ARG A 326 32.46 -8.53 10.31
CA ARG A 326 33.74 -7.84 10.61
C ARG A 326 34.68 -7.76 9.40
N ASN A 327 34.69 -8.79 8.56
CA ASN A 327 35.59 -8.93 7.43
C ASN A 327 34.85 -8.84 6.07
N ASN A 328 33.76 -8.07 6.03
CA ASN A 328 32.94 -7.98 4.83
C ASN A 328 33.73 -7.36 3.65
N PRO A 329 33.78 -8.02 2.47
CA PRO A 329 34.50 -7.52 1.29
C PRO A 329 33.92 -6.24 0.68
N LYS A 330 32.71 -5.84 1.09
CA LYS A 330 31.95 -4.67 0.60
C LYS A 330 31.70 -4.74 -0.91
N HIS A 331 31.07 -5.83 -1.33
CA HIS A 331 30.74 -6.05 -2.73
C HIS A 331 29.84 -4.94 -3.27
N GLN A 332 29.99 -4.63 -4.56
CA GLN A 332 29.14 -3.67 -5.22
C GLN A 332 28.07 -4.37 -6.05
N TYR A 333 26.86 -3.85 -5.98
CA TYR A 333 25.70 -4.38 -6.69
C TYR A 333 25.12 -3.33 -7.63
N ARG A 334 24.38 -3.79 -8.64
CA ARG A 334 23.72 -2.92 -9.61
C ARG A 334 22.23 -3.22 -9.74
N LEU A 335 21.46 -2.18 -10.07
CA LEU A 335 20.12 -2.29 -10.62
C LEU A 335 20.17 -1.78 -12.06
N GLY A 336 20.30 -2.70 -13.00
CA GLY A 336 20.46 -2.43 -14.42
C GLY A 336 21.84 -1.87 -14.69
N PHE A 337 21.91 -0.65 -15.19
CA PHE A 337 23.16 0.06 -15.41
C PHE A 337 23.62 0.88 -14.20
N ASP A 338 22.79 1.02 -13.17
CA ASP A 338 23.05 1.90 -12.03
C ASP A 338 23.69 1.14 -10.87
N LEU A 339 24.84 1.62 -10.41
CA LEU A 339 25.52 1.10 -9.22
C LEU A 339 24.81 1.52 -7.94
N LEU A 340 24.60 0.59 -7.02
CA LEU A 340 24.01 0.86 -5.72
C LEU A 340 25.06 1.44 -4.77
N GLY A 341 24.70 2.54 -4.09
CA GLY A 341 25.53 3.11 -3.04
C GLY A 341 25.47 2.32 -1.75
N SER A 342 26.60 2.21 -1.05
CA SER A 342 26.67 1.63 0.30
C SER A 342 26.25 2.66 1.37
N SER A 343 25.77 2.18 2.50
CA SER A 343 25.46 2.99 3.68
C SER A 343 25.95 2.32 4.96
N SER A 344 26.24 3.12 5.99
CA SER A 344 26.62 2.63 7.32
C SER A 344 25.42 2.38 8.23
N ALA A 345 24.26 2.97 7.92
CA ALA A 345 23.03 2.73 8.64
C ALA A 345 21.81 3.03 7.75
N GLU A 346 20.80 2.17 7.83
CA GLU A 346 19.57 2.29 7.04
C GLU A 346 18.33 2.23 7.93
N LYS A 347 17.28 2.93 7.50
CA LYS A 347 16.02 2.96 8.23
C LYS A 347 15.09 1.89 7.69
N ASP A 348 14.91 0.82 8.45
CA ASP A 348 14.09 -0.34 8.11
C ASP A 348 12.82 -0.35 8.96
N LEU A 349 11.65 -0.18 8.32
CA LEU A 349 10.33 -0.16 8.97
C LEU A 349 10.21 0.74 10.23
N GLY A 350 10.96 1.84 10.25
CA GLY A 350 10.97 2.79 11.37
C GLY A 350 12.13 2.65 12.35
N VAL A 351 12.91 1.56 12.24
CA VAL A 351 14.07 1.25 13.07
C VAL A 351 15.34 1.60 12.30
N LEU A 352 16.27 2.33 12.91
CA LEU A 352 17.58 2.54 12.34
C LEU A 352 18.45 1.32 12.64
N VAL A 353 18.98 0.68 11.60
CA VAL A 353 19.89 -0.46 11.69
C VAL A 353 21.24 -0.06 11.13
N ASP A 354 22.28 -0.14 11.95
CA ASP A 354 23.65 0.16 11.54
C ASP A 354 24.42 -1.11 11.12
N ASN A 355 25.56 -0.90 10.48
CA ASN A 355 26.42 -1.97 9.98
C ASN A 355 27.08 -2.83 11.06
N LYS A 356 26.94 -2.44 12.34
CA LYS A 356 27.39 -3.20 13.51
C LYS A 356 26.22 -3.93 14.18
N LEU A 357 25.01 -3.80 13.65
CA LEU A 357 23.76 -4.26 14.26
C LEU A 357 23.59 -3.73 15.70
N SER A 358 24.17 -2.57 16.01
CA SER A 358 24.04 -1.95 17.32
C SER A 358 22.74 -1.17 17.41
N MET A 359 21.98 -1.39 18.49
CA MET A 359 20.76 -0.63 18.76
C MET A 359 21.05 0.76 19.36
N SER A 360 22.31 1.12 19.62
CA SER A 360 22.68 2.34 20.34
C SER A 360 22.21 3.62 19.63
N GLN A 361 22.39 3.70 18.31
CA GLN A 361 21.95 4.87 17.53
C GLN A 361 20.43 4.99 17.55
N GLN A 362 19.72 3.89 17.35
CA GLN A 362 18.25 3.85 17.39
C GLN A 362 17.70 4.23 18.77
N CYS A 363 18.27 3.71 19.86
CA CYS A 363 17.88 4.05 21.22
C CYS A 363 18.07 5.55 21.47
N THR A 364 19.20 6.12 21.05
CA THR A 364 19.49 7.55 21.17
C THR A 364 18.45 8.39 20.40
N LEU A 365 18.14 8.02 19.16
CA LEU A 365 17.14 8.72 18.35
C LEU A 365 15.73 8.63 18.95
N THR A 366 15.37 7.47 19.49
CA THR A 366 14.06 7.25 20.12
C THR A 366 13.95 8.04 21.42
N ALA A 367 14.97 8.01 22.27
CA ALA A 367 15.05 8.81 23.50
C ALA A 367 14.95 10.32 23.19
N LYS A 368 15.64 10.80 22.15
CA LYS A 368 15.56 12.19 21.71
C LYS A 368 14.14 12.59 21.29
N LYS A 369 13.44 11.74 20.52
CA LYS A 369 12.03 11.99 20.13
C LYS A 369 11.10 12.00 21.34
N ALA A 370 11.25 11.03 22.24
CA ALA A 370 10.45 10.95 23.47
C ALA A 370 10.66 12.19 24.36
N ASN A 371 11.90 12.63 24.54
CA ASN A 371 12.22 13.85 25.28
C ASN A 371 11.62 15.11 24.63
N GLY A 372 11.57 15.17 23.29
CA GLY A 372 10.89 16.24 22.57
C GLY A 372 9.39 16.30 22.90
N ILE A 373 8.70 15.16 22.86
CA ILE A 373 7.28 15.05 23.22
C ILE A 373 7.06 15.41 24.69
N LEU A 374 7.90 14.90 25.60
CA LEU A 374 7.85 15.23 27.03
C LEU A 374 8.00 16.74 27.25
N GLY A 375 8.90 17.40 26.53
CA GLY A 375 9.05 18.85 26.56
C GLY A 375 7.78 19.59 26.14
N CYS A 376 7.11 19.13 25.09
CA CYS A 376 5.81 19.67 24.65
C CYS A 376 4.70 19.48 25.70
N ILE A 377 4.65 18.31 26.35
CA ILE A 377 3.69 18.03 27.43
C ILE A 377 3.93 18.96 28.62
N LYS A 378 5.18 19.07 29.10
CA LYS A 378 5.55 19.96 30.22
C LYS A 378 5.15 21.41 29.96
N LYS A 379 5.41 21.93 28.75
CA LYS A 379 5.01 23.31 28.36
C LYS A 379 3.49 23.48 28.31
N SER A 380 2.76 22.48 27.82
CA SER A 380 1.30 22.53 27.72
C SER A 380 0.64 22.49 29.10
N VAL A 381 1.13 21.63 30.02
CA VAL A 381 0.63 21.56 31.40
C VAL A 381 0.95 22.84 32.17
N ALA A 382 2.17 23.35 32.07
CA ALA A 382 2.58 24.58 32.75
C ALA A 382 1.85 25.84 32.23
N SER A 383 1.42 25.86 30.97
CA SER A 383 0.60 26.95 30.43
C SER A 383 -0.87 26.85 30.86
N ARG A 384 -1.43 25.64 31.01
CA ARG A 384 -2.78 25.44 31.55
C ARG A 384 -2.88 25.76 33.04
N LEU A 385 -1.89 25.36 33.84
CA LEU A 385 -1.83 25.73 35.26
C LEU A 385 -1.81 27.26 35.42
N ARG A 386 -0.97 27.98 34.66
CA ARG A 386 -0.95 29.46 34.67
C ARG A 386 -2.27 30.11 34.26
N ARG A 387 -3.05 29.50 33.37
CA ARG A 387 -4.41 29.99 33.01
C ARG A 387 -5.44 29.73 34.11
N LEU A 388 -5.34 28.61 34.81
CA LEU A 388 -6.22 28.26 35.94
C LEU A 388 -5.89 29.06 37.21
N SER A 389 -4.64 29.47 37.39
CA SER A 389 -4.19 30.32 38.50
C SER A 389 -4.47 31.81 38.28
N SER A 390 -4.99 32.21 37.12
CA SER A 390 -5.42 33.59 36.87
C SER A 390 -6.83 33.75 37.47
N PRO A 391 -7.04 34.65 38.45
CA PRO A 391 -8.37 34.90 38.98
C PRO A 391 -9.27 35.38 37.84
N SER A 392 -10.38 34.68 37.64
CA SER A 392 -11.48 35.10 36.79
C SER A 392 -11.97 36.48 37.22
N THR A 393 -11.79 37.50 36.37
CA THR A 393 -12.67 38.66 36.35
C THR A 393 -14.04 38.18 35.85
N LEU A 394 -14.89 37.77 36.78
CA LEU A 394 -16.34 37.67 36.57
C LEU A 394 -16.88 39.10 36.48
N PRO A 395 -17.54 39.51 35.38
CA PRO A 395 -18.30 40.75 35.38
C PRO A 395 -19.65 40.49 36.07
N TRP A 396 -19.95 41.30 37.08
CA TRP A 396 -21.31 41.52 37.58
C TRP A 396 -22.08 42.42 36.62
#